data_AF-A0A359FWM2-F1
#
_entry.id   AF-A0A359FWM2-F1
#
_cell.length_a   1.000
_cell.length_b   1.000
_cell.length_c   1.000
_cell.angle_alpha   90.00
_cell.angle_beta   90.00
_cell.angle_gamma   90.00
#
_symmetry.space_group_name_H-M   'P 1'
#
loop_
_entity.id
_entity.type
_entity.pdbx_description
1 polymer ?
#
loop_
_entity_poly.entity_id
_entity_poly.type
_entity_poly.pdbx_seq_one_letter_code
_entity_poly.pdbx_strand_id
1 'polypeptide(L)'
;ENKMGIKGSPTCELVFKDAPAELVGERKLGLIKYVMALMNGARLGIGAQAVGLSEAAYREALAYAEERKQFGKAIIGFPAVYEMLGLMKAKLDASRTLLYETSRYVDVYKSYMHLSEERTLTKEERDDMKTYQKLADYFTPLLKGMTSEYCNQLAYDSLQIHGGSGFMKDYPIERIYRDARITTIYEGTTQLQVVSAIRGVTNGALLNRIREFEVMPLQPELHGLRRTLIGMTEEYEKTVKHLADIRDNEYLDFHARRLVEMAGHIIMGYLLLLDTERDDRFRTSTEIYIRYGRAENKARAEYISNFSINDLGFFKPN
;
A
#
# COMPACT_ATOMS: atom_id res chain seq x y z
N GLU A 1 15.00 21.22 -11.36
CA GLU A 1 13.72 21.48 -10.67
C GLU A 1 13.81 22.03 -9.25
N ASN A 2 13.03 23.09 -8.97
CA ASN A 2 12.74 23.64 -7.64
C ASN A 2 11.58 22.87 -6.99
N LYS A 3 11.89 21.81 -6.23
CA LYS A 3 10.89 20.89 -5.66
C LYS A 3 10.42 21.28 -4.25
N MET A 4 9.22 20.83 -3.89
CA MET A 4 8.70 20.88 -2.51
C MET A 4 9.58 20.10 -1.53
N GLY A 5 9.81 18.81 -1.81
CA GLY A 5 10.63 17.89 -1.02
C GLY A 5 11.77 17.28 -1.82
N ILE A 6 12.47 16.31 -1.21
CA ILE A 6 13.56 15.52 -1.78
C ILE A 6 14.60 16.38 -2.52
N LYS A 7 14.92 17.54 -1.94
CA LYS A 7 15.75 18.58 -2.58
C LYS A 7 17.17 18.09 -2.90
N GLY A 8 17.67 17.13 -2.12
CA GLY A 8 18.98 16.52 -2.36
C GLY A 8 19.04 15.59 -3.59
N SER A 9 17.88 15.19 -4.14
CA SER A 9 17.82 14.43 -5.38
C SER A 9 17.76 15.38 -6.57
N PRO A 10 18.79 15.47 -7.44
CA PRO A 10 18.73 16.31 -8.62
C PRO A 10 17.65 15.77 -9.57
N THR A 11 16.75 16.65 -10.00
CA THR A 11 15.73 16.34 -10.99
C THR A 11 15.92 17.32 -12.13
N CYS A 12 16.19 16.77 -13.31
CA CYS A 12 16.70 17.51 -14.45
C CYS A 12 15.85 17.22 -15.69
N GLU A 13 15.68 18.24 -16.52
CA GLU A 13 15.37 18.04 -17.92
C GLU A 13 16.59 17.44 -18.63
N LEU A 14 16.37 16.42 -19.46
CA LEU A 14 17.42 15.78 -20.24
C LEU A 14 17.14 16.01 -21.73
N VAL A 15 18.11 16.61 -22.43
CA VAL A 15 18.05 16.85 -23.87
C VAL A 15 19.13 16.03 -24.55
N PHE A 16 18.73 15.13 -25.43
CA PHE A 16 19.64 14.33 -26.25
C PHE A 16 19.59 14.84 -27.69
N LYS A 17 20.68 15.47 -28.15
CA LYS A 17 20.85 15.94 -29.54
C LYS A 17 22.07 15.25 -30.15
N ASP A 18 21.85 14.47 -31.20
CA ASP A 18 22.88 13.68 -31.89
C ASP A 18 23.76 12.85 -30.93
N ALA A 19 23.18 12.48 -29.77
CA ALA A 19 23.87 11.68 -28.78
C ALA A 19 24.01 10.25 -29.30
N PRO A 20 25.20 9.63 -29.18
CA PRO A 20 25.36 8.22 -29.51
C PRO A 20 24.43 7.38 -28.63
N ALA A 21 23.78 6.39 -29.22
CA ALA A 21 22.84 5.52 -28.54
C ALA A 21 22.99 4.08 -29.03
N GLU A 22 22.76 3.14 -28.13
CA GLU A 22 22.75 1.70 -28.42
C GLU A 22 21.37 1.13 -28.13
N LEU A 23 20.92 0.20 -28.99
CA LEU A 23 19.67 -0.50 -28.78
C LEU A 23 19.83 -1.51 -27.66
N VAL A 24 19.10 -1.32 -26.56
CA VAL A 24 18.96 -2.33 -25.51
C VAL A 24 17.89 -3.33 -25.91
N GLY A 25 18.31 -4.57 -26.18
CA GLY A 25 17.42 -5.66 -26.56
C GLY A 25 16.90 -5.55 -28.00
N GLU A 26 15.62 -5.88 -28.21
CA GLU A 26 15.02 -5.94 -29.55
C GLU A 26 14.15 -4.73 -29.87
N ARG A 27 14.13 -4.37 -31.15
CA ARG A 27 13.33 -3.25 -31.66
C ARG A 27 11.85 -3.49 -31.39
N LYS A 28 11.12 -2.43 -31.01
CA LYS A 28 9.68 -2.43 -30.67
C LYS A 28 9.30 -3.11 -29.35
N LEU A 29 10.24 -3.69 -28.60
CA LEU A 29 9.96 -4.31 -27.29
C LEU A 29 10.24 -3.39 -26.08
N GLY A 30 10.60 -2.13 -26.33
CA GLY A 30 10.94 -1.13 -25.30
C GLY A 30 9.95 -1.06 -24.15
N LEU A 31 8.72 -0.63 -24.42
CA LEU A 31 7.70 -0.48 -23.38
C LEU A 31 7.25 -1.84 -22.82
N ILE A 32 6.76 -2.73 -23.69
CA ILE A 32 6.02 -3.93 -23.28
C ILE A 32 6.87 -4.98 -22.57
N LYS A 33 8.18 -5.05 -22.85
CA LYS A 33 9.08 -6.05 -22.28
C LYS A 33 10.07 -5.39 -21.31
N TYR A 34 10.83 -4.41 -21.79
CA TYR A 34 11.97 -3.90 -21.03
C TYR A 34 11.57 -2.90 -19.94
N VAL A 35 10.72 -1.91 -20.25
CA VAL A 35 10.25 -0.94 -19.23
C VAL A 35 9.32 -1.59 -18.22
N MET A 36 8.36 -2.41 -18.70
CA MET A 36 7.42 -3.10 -17.80
C MET A 36 8.13 -4.05 -16.82
N ALA A 37 9.23 -4.70 -17.22
CA ALA A 37 10.03 -5.55 -16.34
C ALA A 37 10.66 -4.78 -15.16
N LEU A 38 10.89 -3.47 -15.30
CA LEU A 38 11.45 -2.63 -14.25
C LEU A 38 10.38 -2.16 -13.24
N MET A 39 9.11 -2.12 -13.64
CA MET A 39 8.06 -1.48 -12.83
C MET A 39 7.82 -2.14 -11.48
N ASN A 40 7.86 -3.48 -11.41
CA ASN A 40 7.68 -4.18 -10.13
C ASN A 40 8.78 -3.79 -9.13
N GLY A 41 10.03 -3.69 -9.59
CA GLY A 41 11.15 -3.22 -8.77
C GLY A 41 11.02 -1.76 -8.35
N ALA A 42 10.65 -0.88 -9.29
CA ALA A 42 10.47 0.54 -9.01
C ALA A 42 9.34 0.79 -7.98
N ARG A 43 8.18 0.16 -8.18
CA ARG A 43 7.03 0.23 -7.24
C ARG A 43 7.39 -0.31 -5.86
N LEU A 44 8.11 -1.44 -5.79
CA LEU A 44 8.60 -1.99 -4.53
C LEU A 44 9.51 -1.00 -3.81
N GLY A 45 10.43 -0.35 -4.54
CA GLY A 45 11.32 0.69 -4.01
C GLY A 45 10.56 1.89 -3.44
N ILE A 46 9.52 2.37 -4.13
CA ILE A 46 8.67 3.45 -3.60
C ILE A 46 7.90 3.00 -2.35
N GLY A 47 7.37 1.78 -2.34
CA GLY A 47 6.73 1.22 -1.15
C GLY A 47 7.69 1.17 0.05
N ALA A 48 8.93 0.77 -0.17
CA ALA A 48 9.97 0.76 0.86
C ALA A 48 10.30 2.17 1.38
N GLN A 49 10.42 3.15 0.48
CA GLN A 49 10.63 4.56 0.87
C GLN A 49 9.46 5.11 1.69
N ALA A 50 8.22 4.80 1.29
CA ALA A 50 7.02 5.21 1.99
C ALA A 50 6.96 4.62 3.41
N VAL A 51 7.30 3.34 3.58
CA VAL A 51 7.43 2.70 4.90
C VAL A 51 8.55 3.34 5.74
N GLY A 52 9.69 3.66 5.13
CA GLY A 52 10.81 4.32 5.83
C GLY A 52 10.45 5.72 6.33
N LEU A 53 9.79 6.53 5.50
CA LEU A 53 9.30 7.85 5.90
C LEU A 53 8.19 7.76 6.96
N SER A 54 7.32 6.74 6.86
CA SER A 54 6.29 6.46 7.86
C SER A 54 6.89 6.13 9.23
N GLU A 55 7.95 5.32 9.26
CA GLU A 55 8.71 5.00 10.48
C GLU A 55 9.34 6.27 11.07
N ALA A 56 9.97 7.10 10.25
CA ALA A 56 10.56 8.36 10.70
C ALA A 56 9.50 9.31 11.30
N ALA A 57 8.36 9.47 10.62
CA ALA A 57 7.25 10.29 11.10
C ALA A 57 6.70 9.77 12.45
N TYR A 58 6.52 8.46 12.59
CA TYR A 58 6.04 7.85 13.82
C TYR A 58 7.01 8.03 14.99
N ARG A 59 8.31 7.78 14.79
CA ARG A 59 9.32 7.93 15.84
C ARG A 59 9.41 9.37 16.33
N GLU A 60 9.39 10.32 15.40
CA GLU A 60 9.42 11.75 15.73
C GLU A 60 8.18 12.15 16.55
N ALA A 61 6.99 11.71 16.13
CA ALA A 61 5.74 11.97 16.85
C ALA A 61 5.73 11.35 18.25
N LEU A 62 6.19 10.11 18.38
CA LEU A 62 6.24 9.39 19.65
C LEU A 62 7.18 10.10 20.63
N ALA A 63 8.41 10.38 20.21
CA ALA A 63 9.39 11.07 21.04
C ALA A 63 8.88 12.44 21.51
N TYR A 64 8.33 13.23 20.60
CA TYR A 64 7.76 14.53 20.96
C TYR A 64 6.58 14.40 21.93
N ALA A 65 5.71 13.40 21.74
CA ALA A 65 4.54 13.20 22.59
C ALA A 65 4.89 12.77 24.02
N GLU A 66 5.98 12.02 24.19
CA GLU A 66 6.49 11.59 25.50
C GLU A 66 7.09 12.76 26.28
N GLU A 67 7.82 13.65 25.61
CA GLU A 67 8.53 14.76 26.26
C GLU A 67 7.64 16.00 26.47
N ARG A 68 6.78 16.33 25.50
CA ARG A 68 6.00 17.56 25.52
C ARG A 68 4.95 17.51 26.64
N LYS A 69 5.06 18.42 27.61
CA LYS A 69 4.06 18.59 28.67
C LYS A 69 3.10 19.73 28.35
N GLN A 70 1.80 19.48 28.48
CA GLN A 70 0.75 20.49 28.43
C GLN A 70 -0.37 20.12 29.40
N PHE A 71 -1.01 21.13 30.00
CA PHE A 71 -2.04 20.92 31.03
C PHE A 71 -1.59 19.97 32.15
N GLY A 72 -0.32 20.10 32.58
CA GLY A 72 0.22 19.38 33.73
C GLY A 72 0.69 17.93 33.48
N LYS A 73 0.61 17.40 32.25
CA LYS A 73 1.14 16.05 31.92
C LYS A 73 1.71 15.96 30.51
N ALA A 74 2.45 14.88 30.23
CA ALA A 74 2.93 14.58 28.88
C ALA A 74 1.76 14.38 27.92
N ILE A 75 1.88 14.87 26.68
CA ILE A 75 0.74 14.88 25.76
C ILE A 75 0.34 13.48 25.30
N ILE A 76 1.27 12.51 25.33
CA ILE A 76 0.97 11.09 25.09
C ILE A 76 -0.11 10.55 26.04
N GLY A 77 -0.28 11.16 27.22
CA GLY A 77 -1.32 10.77 28.17
C GLY A 77 -2.73 11.30 27.87
N PHE A 78 -2.95 11.99 26.74
CA PHE A 78 -4.29 12.42 26.30
C PHE A 78 -4.87 11.43 25.29
N PRO A 79 -6.17 11.08 25.43
CA PRO A 79 -6.84 10.16 24.50
C PRO A 79 -6.69 10.47 23.02
N ALA A 80 -6.88 11.72 22.63
CA ALA A 80 -6.73 12.14 21.25
C ALA A 80 -5.31 11.90 20.70
N VAL A 81 -4.27 11.99 21.53
CA VAL A 81 -2.87 11.82 21.09
C VAL A 81 -2.50 10.35 21.02
N TYR A 82 -2.82 9.54 22.04
CA TYR A 82 -2.50 8.12 21.98
C TYR A 82 -3.35 7.37 20.94
N GLU A 83 -4.55 7.87 20.60
CA GLU A 83 -5.33 7.34 19.48
C GLU A 83 -4.61 7.56 18.14
N MET A 84 -4.13 8.78 17.89
CA MET A 84 -3.33 9.09 16.70
C MET A 84 -2.07 8.23 16.64
N LEU A 85 -1.29 8.15 17.72
CA LEU A 85 -0.07 7.33 17.77
C LEU A 85 -0.37 5.84 17.56
N GLY A 86 -1.45 5.32 18.15
CA GLY A 86 -1.90 3.94 17.98
C GLY A 86 -2.26 3.62 16.53
N LEU A 87 -3.02 4.50 15.87
CA LEU A 87 -3.38 4.35 14.46
C LEU A 87 -2.17 4.51 13.54
N MET A 88 -1.27 5.45 13.82
CA MET A 88 -0.02 5.61 13.08
C MET A 88 0.81 4.32 13.15
N LYS A 89 0.99 3.75 14.34
CA LYS A 89 1.75 2.51 14.52
C LYS A 89 1.09 1.33 13.81
N ALA A 90 -0.22 1.20 13.92
CA ALA A 90 -0.98 0.13 13.28
C ALA A 90 -0.86 0.18 11.75
N LYS A 91 -1.03 1.37 11.14
CA LYS A 91 -0.85 1.57 9.69
C LYS A 91 0.59 1.34 9.24
N LEU A 92 1.57 1.76 10.04
CA LEU A 92 2.99 1.54 9.79
C LEU A 92 3.35 0.05 9.77
N ASP A 93 2.93 -0.71 10.79
CA ASP A 93 3.20 -2.15 10.84
C ASP A 93 2.47 -2.89 9.71
N ALA A 94 1.22 -2.51 9.43
CA ALA A 94 0.46 -3.01 8.29
C ALA A 94 1.19 -2.76 6.96
N SER A 95 1.77 -1.56 6.80
CA SER A 95 2.55 -1.20 5.61
C SER A 95 3.84 -2.02 5.50
N ARG A 96 4.50 -2.24 6.63
CA ARG A 96 5.74 -3.02 6.71
C ARG A 96 5.51 -4.50 6.38
N THR A 97 4.45 -5.11 6.88
CA THR A 97 4.14 -6.51 6.56
C THR A 97 3.79 -6.69 5.09
N LEU A 98 3.01 -5.76 4.50
CA LEU A 98 2.72 -5.76 3.07
C LEU A 98 4.00 -5.60 2.23
N LEU A 99 4.92 -4.73 2.66
CA LEU A 99 6.22 -4.55 2.01
C LEU A 99 7.02 -5.85 2.00
N TYR A 100 7.16 -6.52 3.14
CA TYR A 100 7.96 -7.74 3.23
C TYR A 100 7.33 -8.90 2.46
N GLU A 101 6.01 -9.07 2.53
CA GLU A 101 5.31 -10.11 1.75
C GLU A 101 5.48 -9.86 0.24
N THR A 102 5.33 -8.61 -0.20
CA THR A 102 5.53 -8.23 -1.61
C THR A 102 6.98 -8.41 -2.04
N SER A 103 7.94 -8.06 -1.16
CA SER A 103 9.38 -8.28 -1.40
C SER A 103 9.67 -9.76 -1.60
N ARG A 104 9.10 -10.64 -0.77
CA ARG A 104 9.22 -12.09 -0.94
C ARG A 104 8.74 -12.54 -2.31
N TYR A 105 7.59 -12.06 -2.77
CA TYR A 105 7.09 -12.42 -4.10
C TYR A 105 8.06 -11.99 -5.20
N VAL A 106 8.56 -10.75 -5.12
CA VAL A 106 9.50 -10.21 -6.09
C VAL A 106 10.82 -10.98 -6.09
N ASP A 107 11.37 -11.27 -4.92
CA ASP A 107 12.64 -11.98 -4.76
C ASP A 107 12.57 -13.39 -5.30
N VAL A 108 11.50 -14.14 -5.01
CA VAL A 108 11.37 -15.53 -5.47
C VAL A 108 11.30 -15.61 -6.99
N TYR A 109 10.43 -14.83 -7.65
CA TYR A 109 10.34 -14.93 -9.11
C TYR A 109 11.62 -14.42 -9.80
N LYS A 110 12.26 -13.36 -9.27
CA LYS A 110 13.53 -12.86 -9.83
C LYS A 110 14.67 -13.85 -9.65
N SER A 111 14.72 -14.55 -8.53
CA SER A 111 15.71 -15.61 -8.29
C SER A 111 15.57 -16.72 -9.33
N TYR A 112 14.35 -17.16 -9.62
CA TYR A 112 14.11 -18.12 -10.70
C TYR A 112 14.43 -17.55 -12.09
N MET A 113 14.15 -16.27 -12.35
CA MET A 113 14.56 -15.63 -13.60
C MET A 113 16.08 -15.67 -13.79
N HIS A 114 16.87 -15.30 -12.78
CA HIS A 114 18.34 -15.39 -12.86
C HIS A 114 18.81 -16.84 -13.03
N LEU A 115 18.24 -17.79 -12.28
CA LEU A 115 18.57 -19.22 -12.46
C LEU A 115 18.26 -19.72 -13.88
N SER A 116 17.24 -19.16 -14.54
CA SER A 116 16.88 -19.52 -15.92
C SER A 116 17.90 -19.05 -16.97
N GLU A 117 18.75 -18.08 -16.62
CA GLU A 117 19.86 -17.63 -17.46
C GLU A 117 21.06 -18.60 -17.38
N GLU A 118 21.21 -19.31 -16.26
CA GLU A 118 22.30 -20.25 -16.01
C GLU A 118 21.95 -21.70 -16.41
N ARG A 119 20.70 -22.11 -16.21
CA ARG A 119 20.23 -23.47 -16.52
C ARG A 119 18.75 -23.53 -16.89
N THR A 120 18.34 -24.65 -17.46
CA THR A 120 16.91 -24.93 -17.64
C THR A 120 16.24 -25.16 -16.28
N LEU A 121 15.12 -24.47 -16.04
CA LEU A 121 14.28 -24.67 -14.86
C LEU A 121 13.48 -25.97 -14.95
N THR A 122 13.28 -26.63 -13.81
CA THR A 122 12.35 -27.78 -13.72
C THR A 122 10.90 -27.31 -13.95
N LYS A 123 9.97 -28.26 -14.07
CA LYS A 123 8.54 -27.90 -14.18
C LYS A 123 8.05 -27.16 -12.93
N GLU A 124 8.39 -27.66 -11.75
CA GLU A 124 8.02 -27.07 -10.46
C GLU A 124 8.55 -25.65 -10.31
N GLU A 125 9.83 -25.42 -10.60
CA GLU A 125 10.44 -24.09 -10.53
C GLU A 125 9.80 -23.08 -11.51
N ARG A 126 9.41 -23.53 -12.71
CA ARG A 126 8.71 -22.69 -13.67
C ARG A 126 7.31 -22.33 -13.20
N ASP A 127 6.61 -23.27 -12.58
CA ASP A 127 5.25 -23.07 -12.08
C ASP A 127 5.27 -22.14 -10.85
N ASP A 128 6.25 -22.29 -9.97
CA ASP A 128 6.52 -21.37 -8.86
C ASP A 128 6.87 -19.97 -9.36
N MET A 129 7.82 -19.84 -10.30
CA MET A 129 8.21 -18.55 -10.87
C MET A 129 7.00 -17.81 -11.43
N LYS A 130 6.13 -18.48 -12.20
CA LYS A 130 4.91 -17.88 -12.73
C LYS A 130 3.94 -17.45 -11.63
N THR A 131 3.79 -18.27 -10.59
CA THR A 131 2.91 -17.97 -9.46
C THR A 131 3.38 -16.71 -8.72
N TYR A 132 4.66 -16.65 -8.36
CA TYR A 132 5.24 -15.51 -7.66
C TYR A 132 5.33 -14.24 -8.52
N GLN A 133 5.57 -14.39 -9.83
CA GLN A 133 5.50 -13.25 -10.76
C GLN A 133 4.09 -12.67 -10.80
N LYS A 134 3.07 -13.52 -10.94
CA LYS A 134 1.67 -13.09 -10.94
C LYS A 134 1.27 -12.42 -9.61
N LEU A 135 1.73 -12.94 -8.48
CA LEU A 135 1.52 -12.30 -7.18
C LEU A 135 2.21 -10.93 -7.11
N ALA A 136 3.46 -10.82 -7.56
CA ALA A 136 4.19 -9.55 -7.60
C ALA A 136 3.50 -8.50 -8.49
N ASP A 137 2.94 -8.91 -9.62
CA ASP A 137 2.24 -8.01 -10.55
C ASP A 137 1.00 -7.35 -9.90
N TYR A 138 0.32 -8.04 -8.97
CA TYR A 138 -0.81 -7.47 -8.23
C TYR A 138 -0.40 -6.77 -6.94
N PHE A 139 0.58 -7.32 -6.22
CA PHE A 139 0.98 -6.82 -4.92
C PHE A 139 1.87 -5.58 -4.99
N THR A 140 2.71 -5.43 -6.01
CA THR A 140 3.56 -4.21 -6.13
C THR A 140 2.76 -2.93 -6.36
N PRO A 141 1.72 -2.85 -7.21
CA PRO A 141 0.88 -1.65 -7.29
C PRO A 141 0.01 -1.48 -6.03
N LEU A 142 -0.50 -2.57 -5.44
CA LEU A 142 -1.25 -2.51 -4.18
C LEU A 142 -0.39 -1.93 -3.05
N LEU A 143 0.83 -2.44 -2.88
CA LEU A 143 1.83 -1.97 -1.93
C LEU A 143 2.08 -0.48 -2.14
N LYS A 144 2.48 -0.07 -3.35
CA LYS A 144 2.82 1.32 -3.62
C LYS A 144 1.63 2.24 -3.37
N GLY A 145 0.44 1.86 -3.83
CA GLY A 145 -0.79 2.63 -3.61
C GLY A 145 -1.12 2.80 -2.12
N MET A 146 -1.22 1.71 -1.38
CA MET A 146 -1.61 1.74 0.04
C MET A 146 -0.56 2.46 0.91
N THR A 147 0.72 2.10 0.76
CA THR A 147 1.77 2.58 1.67
C THR A 147 2.16 4.03 1.41
N SER A 148 2.12 4.51 0.17
CA SER A 148 2.40 5.92 -0.13
C SER A 148 1.29 6.86 0.37
N GLU A 149 0.02 6.44 0.31
CA GLU A 149 -1.10 7.18 0.90
C GLU A 149 -1.00 7.20 2.43
N TYR A 150 -0.69 6.07 3.07
CA TYR A 150 -0.42 6.04 4.52
C TYR A 150 0.80 6.87 4.91
N CYS A 151 1.87 6.89 4.12
CA CYS A 151 3.02 7.74 4.38
C CYS A 151 2.64 9.21 4.48
N ASN A 152 1.78 9.70 3.59
CA ASN A 152 1.27 11.07 3.64
C ASN A 152 0.40 11.31 4.89
N GLN A 153 -0.47 10.36 5.24
CA GLN A 153 -1.30 10.46 6.45
C GLN A 153 -0.46 10.46 7.74
N LEU A 154 0.53 9.57 7.85
CA LEU A 154 1.41 9.50 9.03
C LEU A 154 2.29 10.73 9.16
N ALA A 155 2.78 11.30 8.05
CA ALA A 155 3.50 12.56 8.09
C ALA A 155 2.57 13.72 8.53
N TYR A 156 1.32 13.72 8.09
CA TYR A 156 0.31 14.69 8.55
C TYR A 156 0.03 14.55 10.05
N ASP A 157 -0.28 13.35 10.53
CA ASP A 157 -0.59 13.09 11.93
C ASP A 157 0.60 13.39 12.84
N SER A 158 1.81 13.06 12.41
CA SER A 158 3.03 13.41 13.12
C SER A 158 3.22 14.92 13.24
N LEU A 159 3.02 15.69 12.17
CA LEU A 159 3.05 17.16 12.22
C LEU A 159 1.98 17.69 13.18
N GLN A 160 0.77 17.13 13.13
CA GLN A 160 -0.34 17.52 13.98
C GLN A 160 -0.05 17.27 15.48
N ILE A 161 0.63 16.17 15.84
CA ILE A 161 1.06 15.87 17.21
C ILE A 161 2.07 16.92 17.71
N HIS A 162 2.90 17.47 16.83
CA HIS A 162 3.82 18.55 17.19
C HIS A 162 3.12 19.90 17.42
N GLY A 163 1.91 20.07 16.89
CA GLY A 163 1.18 21.33 16.90
C GLY A 163 1.94 22.43 16.15
N GLY A 164 1.92 23.66 16.68
CA GLY A 164 2.61 24.79 16.05
C GLY A 164 4.11 24.57 15.85
N SER A 165 4.76 23.81 16.73
CA SER A 165 6.18 23.45 16.62
C SER A 165 6.47 22.63 15.35
N GLY A 166 5.52 21.79 14.92
CA GLY A 166 5.68 20.95 13.73
C GLY A 166 5.71 21.74 12.42
N PHE A 167 5.26 23.00 12.46
CA PHE A 167 5.32 23.91 11.32
C PHE A 167 6.67 24.66 11.23
N MET A 168 7.54 24.53 12.23
CA MET A 168 8.86 25.14 12.24
C MET A 168 9.91 24.20 11.66
N LYS A 169 10.99 24.78 11.09
CA LYS A 169 12.12 24.02 10.53
C LYS A 169 13.05 23.42 11.59
N ASP A 170 12.81 23.73 12.86
CA ASP A 170 13.58 23.18 13.98
C ASP A 170 13.32 21.68 14.17
N TYR A 171 12.15 21.21 13.73
CA TYR A 171 11.79 19.79 13.79
C TYR A 171 11.89 19.15 12.41
N PRO A 172 12.37 17.89 12.32
CA PRO A 172 12.51 17.20 11.04
C PRO A 172 11.16 16.89 10.38
N ILE A 173 10.05 16.98 11.11
CA ILE A 173 8.72 16.63 10.61
C ILE A 173 8.27 17.48 9.42
N GLU A 174 8.61 18.76 9.34
CA GLU A 174 8.26 19.58 8.17
C GLU A 174 8.92 19.04 6.89
N ARG A 175 10.17 18.57 7.01
CA ARG A 175 10.91 17.97 5.91
C ARG A 175 10.30 16.64 5.52
N ILE A 176 10.01 15.79 6.52
CA ILE A 176 9.35 14.49 6.29
C ILE A 176 8.01 14.69 5.57
N TYR A 177 7.22 15.68 5.98
CA TYR A 177 5.94 16.01 5.35
C TYR A 177 6.11 16.40 3.87
N ARG A 178 7.09 17.26 3.55
CA ARG A 178 7.38 17.63 2.16
C ARG A 178 7.89 16.45 1.34
N ASP A 179 8.72 15.59 1.93
CA ASP A 179 9.33 14.46 1.24
C ASP A 179 8.31 13.32 1.03
N ALA A 180 7.35 13.12 1.94
CA ALA A 180 6.28 12.14 1.81
C ALA A 180 5.40 12.38 0.58
N ARG A 181 5.18 13.65 0.20
CA ARG A 181 4.24 14.02 -0.87
C ARG A 181 4.57 13.42 -2.23
N ILE A 182 5.85 13.25 -2.54
CA ILE A 182 6.27 12.75 -3.85
C ILE A 182 5.94 11.26 -4.04
N THR A 183 5.83 10.49 -2.94
CA THR A 183 5.63 9.04 -2.99
C THR A 183 4.34 8.63 -3.69
N THR A 184 3.29 9.46 -3.64
CA THR A 184 2.01 9.21 -4.33
C THR A 184 1.99 9.72 -5.78
N ILE A 185 3.07 10.35 -6.27
CA ILE A 185 3.14 10.99 -7.60
C ILE A 185 4.03 10.21 -8.56
N TYR A 186 5.32 10.08 -8.24
CA TYR A 186 6.28 9.44 -9.16
C TYR A 186 6.09 7.93 -9.25
N GLU A 187 6.72 7.30 -10.24
CA GLU A 187 6.57 5.86 -10.52
C GLU A 187 5.10 5.42 -10.65
N GLY A 188 4.29 6.33 -11.20
CA GLY A 188 2.85 6.21 -11.38
C GLY A 188 2.06 6.67 -10.16
N THR A 189 1.10 7.58 -10.37
CA THR A 189 0.24 8.10 -9.31
C THR A 189 -0.57 6.99 -8.62
N THR A 190 -1.15 7.27 -7.44
CA THR A 190 -2.08 6.34 -6.78
C THR A 190 -3.18 5.86 -7.73
N GLN A 191 -3.73 6.73 -8.59
CA GLN A 191 -4.73 6.36 -9.59
C GLN A 191 -4.18 5.35 -10.61
N LEU A 192 -2.95 5.53 -11.10
CA LEU A 192 -2.31 4.56 -12.00
C LEU A 192 -2.01 3.23 -11.30
N GLN A 193 -1.69 3.25 -10.00
CA GLN A 193 -1.56 2.01 -9.24
C GLN A 193 -2.89 1.29 -9.09
N VAL A 194 -3.98 2.01 -8.86
CA VAL A 194 -5.33 1.44 -8.82
C VAL A 194 -5.67 0.77 -10.15
N VAL A 195 -5.42 1.43 -11.28
CA VAL A 195 -5.62 0.85 -12.63
C VAL A 195 -4.76 -0.39 -12.85
N SER A 196 -3.58 -0.45 -12.23
CA SER A 196 -2.72 -1.64 -12.32
C SER A 196 -3.23 -2.79 -11.42
N ALA A 197 -3.67 -2.46 -10.21
CA ALA A 197 -4.11 -3.42 -9.19
C ALA A 197 -5.54 -3.97 -9.44
N ILE A 198 -6.42 -3.20 -10.08
CA ILE A 198 -7.84 -3.57 -10.27
C ILE A 198 -8.00 -4.89 -11.03
N ARG A 199 -7.05 -5.24 -11.90
CA ARG A 199 -7.06 -6.54 -12.60
C ARG A 199 -7.05 -7.72 -11.64
N GLY A 200 -6.34 -7.62 -10.52
CA GLY A 200 -6.30 -8.66 -9.49
C GLY A 200 -7.59 -8.76 -8.68
N VAL A 201 -8.37 -7.69 -8.62
CA VAL A 201 -9.72 -7.69 -8.05
C VAL A 201 -10.68 -8.39 -9.00
N THR A 202 -10.74 -7.95 -10.26
CA THR A 202 -11.77 -8.36 -11.23
C THR A 202 -11.62 -9.81 -11.69
N ASN A 203 -10.38 -10.33 -11.74
CA ASN A 203 -10.13 -11.73 -12.06
C ASN A 203 -10.07 -12.66 -10.83
N GLY A 204 -10.34 -12.13 -9.63
CA GLY A 204 -10.37 -12.90 -8.38
C GLY A 204 -9.01 -13.28 -7.81
N ALA A 205 -7.87 -12.87 -8.41
CA ALA A 205 -6.56 -13.25 -7.90
C ALA A 205 -6.29 -12.76 -6.47
N LEU A 206 -6.71 -11.52 -6.14
CA LEU A 206 -6.58 -10.99 -4.78
C LEU A 206 -7.52 -11.70 -3.81
N LEU A 207 -8.75 -12.04 -4.24
CA LEU A 207 -9.70 -12.80 -3.42
C LEU A 207 -9.14 -14.19 -3.10
N ASN A 208 -8.60 -14.91 -4.10
CA ASN A 208 -7.99 -16.21 -3.89
C ASN A 208 -6.83 -16.12 -2.89
N ARG A 209 -5.98 -15.10 -3.02
CA ARG A 209 -4.87 -14.91 -2.07
C ARG A 209 -5.37 -14.59 -0.65
N ILE A 210 -6.46 -13.84 -0.50
CA ILE A 210 -7.11 -13.61 0.79
C ILE A 210 -7.61 -14.95 1.38
N ARG A 211 -8.25 -15.81 0.59
CA ARG A 211 -8.73 -17.12 1.04
C ARG A 211 -7.58 -18.08 1.41
N GLU A 212 -6.43 -17.95 0.77
CA GLU A 212 -5.22 -18.68 1.17
C GLU A 212 -4.71 -18.24 2.55
N PHE A 213 -4.72 -16.93 2.86
CA PHE A 213 -4.36 -16.44 4.20
C PHE A 213 -5.36 -16.89 5.28
N GLU A 214 -6.65 -16.96 4.94
CA GLU A 214 -7.73 -17.32 5.86
C GLU A 214 -7.54 -18.69 6.51
N VAL A 215 -7.00 -19.66 5.76
CA VAL A 215 -6.83 -21.05 6.21
C VAL A 215 -5.49 -21.32 6.88
N MET A 216 -4.58 -20.36 6.93
CA MET A 216 -3.28 -20.53 7.57
C MET A 216 -3.44 -20.79 9.08
N PRO A 217 -2.63 -21.66 9.72
CA PRO A 217 -2.75 -21.97 11.14
C PRO A 217 -2.64 -20.73 12.04
N LEU A 218 -3.44 -20.66 13.11
CA LEU A 218 -3.38 -19.62 14.15
C LEU A 218 -3.77 -20.21 15.51
N GLN A 219 -3.18 -19.68 16.57
CA GLN A 219 -3.58 -19.94 17.95
C GLN A 219 -5.04 -19.52 18.24
N PRO A 220 -5.76 -20.22 19.14
CA PRO A 220 -7.19 -19.99 19.41
C PRO A 220 -7.57 -18.54 19.74
N GLU A 221 -6.69 -17.82 20.42
CA GLU A 221 -6.88 -16.44 20.87
C GLU A 221 -7.02 -15.46 19.70
N LEU A 222 -6.47 -15.81 18.52
CA LEU A 222 -6.52 -15.00 17.31
C LEU A 222 -7.73 -15.31 16.42
N HIS A 223 -8.51 -16.36 16.73
CA HIS A 223 -9.65 -16.76 15.90
C HIS A 223 -10.76 -15.70 15.85
N GLY A 224 -10.90 -14.86 16.89
CA GLY A 224 -11.83 -13.73 16.88
C GLY A 224 -11.49 -12.68 15.82
N LEU A 225 -10.20 -12.38 15.66
CA LEU A 225 -9.72 -11.45 14.65
C LEU A 225 -9.87 -12.05 13.24
N ARG A 226 -9.58 -13.35 13.08
CA ARG A 226 -9.84 -14.07 11.82
C ARG A 226 -11.32 -13.99 11.43
N ARG A 227 -12.25 -14.24 12.36
CA ARG A 227 -13.70 -14.13 12.07
C ARG A 227 -14.10 -12.74 11.57
N THR A 228 -13.46 -11.69 12.10
CA THR A 228 -13.68 -10.32 11.63
C THR A 228 -13.22 -10.15 10.18
N LEU A 229 -12.02 -10.66 9.85
CA LEU A 229 -11.48 -10.61 8.49
C LEU A 229 -12.31 -11.44 7.51
N ILE A 230 -12.82 -12.61 7.91
CA ILE A 230 -13.76 -13.40 7.11
C ILE A 230 -14.99 -12.57 6.73
N GLY A 231 -15.60 -11.89 7.71
CA GLY A 231 -16.74 -11.01 7.45
C GLY A 231 -16.41 -9.86 6.50
N MET A 232 -15.20 -9.28 6.63
CA MET A 232 -14.73 -8.26 5.67
C MET A 232 -14.54 -8.83 4.26
N THR A 233 -14.02 -10.05 4.13
CA THR A 233 -13.87 -10.76 2.84
C THR A 233 -15.21 -11.03 2.19
N GLU A 234 -16.21 -11.48 2.94
CA GLU A 234 -17.56 -11.73 2.43
C GLU A 234 -18.23 -10.45 1.92
N GLU A 235 -18.09 -9.34 2.65
CA GLU A 235 -18.59 -8.04 2.21
C GLU A 235 -17.88 -7.57 0.93
N TYR A 236 -16.54 -7.67 0.89
CA TYR A 236 -15.74 -7.36 -0.30
C TYR A 236 -16.16 -8.20 -1.52
N GLU A 237 -16.33 -9.51 -1.36
CA GLU A 237 -16.75 -10.40 -2.44
C GLU A 237 -18.14 -10.02 -2.98
N LYS A 238 -19.09 -9.70 -2.09
CA LYS A 238 -20.42 -9.19 -2.48
C LYS A 238 -20.32 -7.86 -3.25
N THR A 239 -19.50 -6.93 -2.78
CA THR A 239 -19.30 -5.62 -3.43
C THR A 239 -18.66 -5.77 -4.81
N VAL A 240 -17.63 -6.61 -4.96
CA VAL A 240 -17.01 -6.90 -6.26
C VAL A 240 -18.03 -7.51 -7.22
N LYS A 241 -18.82 -8.49 -6.75
CA LYS A 241 -19.86 -9.11 -7.56
C LYS A 241 -20.92 -8.12 -8.01
N HIS A 242 -21.41 -7.28 -7.10
CA HIS A 242 -22.39 -6.23 -7.42
C HIS A 242 -21.91 -5.31 -8.55
N LEU A 243 -20.65 -4.86 -8.50
CA LEU A 243 -20.07 -4.01 -9.54
C LEU A 243 -19.86 -4.77 -10.87
N ALA A 244 -19.44 -6.04 -10.81
CA ALA A 244 -19.30 -6.87 -12.00
C ALA A 244 -20.63 -7.14 -12.71
N ASP A 245 -21.73 -7.27 -11.96
CA ASP A 245 -23.07 -7.54 -12.49
C ASP A 245 -23.66 -6.35 -13.28
N ILE A 246 -23.20 -5.12 -13.01
CA ILE A 246 -23.63 -3.90 -13.73
C ILE A 246 -23.09 -3.87 -15.16
N ARG A 247 -21.96 -4.55 -15.43
CA ARG A 247 -21.34 -4.68 -16.77
C ARG A 247 -21.02 -3.34 -17.46
N ASP A 248 -20.64 -2.34 -16.69
CA ASP A 248 -20.18 -1.06 -17.20
C ASP A 248 -18.74 -0.78 -16.74
N ASN A 249 -17.84 -0.54 -17.70
CA ASN A 249 -16.41 -0.35 -17.42
C ASN A 249 -16.12 1.01 -16.79
N GLU A 250 -16.83 2.08 -17.18
CA GLU A 250 -16.62 3.41 -16.60
C GLU A 250 -17.05 3.41 -15.13
N TYR A 251 -18.17 2.76 -14.83
CA TYR A 251 -18.67 2.56 -13.48
C TYR A 251 -17.70 1.76 -12.61
N LEU A 252 -17.17 0.65 -13.14
CA LEU A 252 -16.17 -0.16 -12.46
C LEU A 252 -14.90 0.65 -12.19
N ASP A 253 -14.39 1.37 -13.17
CA ASP A 253 -13.18 2.19 -13.06
C ASP A 253 -13.36 3.32 -12.03
N PHE A 254 -14.54 3.95 -11.98
CA PHE A 254 -14.87 4.95 -10.98
C PHE A 254 -14.81 4.41 -9.54
N HIS A 255 -15.23 3.16 -9.34
CA HIS A 255 -15.17 2.49 -8.04
C HIS A 255 -13.88 1.69 -7.79
N ALA A 256 -12.98 1.60 -8.77
CA ALA A 256 -11.79 0.75 -8.70
C ALA A 256 -10.93 1.01 -7.46
N ARG A 257 -10.74 2.28 -7.09
CA ARG A 257 -9.95 2.64 -5.89
C ARG A 257 -10.55 2.03 -4.63
N ARG A 258 -11.87 2.08 -4.49
CA ARG A 258 -12.58 1.55 -3.32
C ARG A 258 -12.40 0.05 -3.23
N LEU A 259 -12.55 -0.68 -4.33
CA LEU A 259 -12.34 -2.12 -4.37
C LEU A 259 -10.89 -2.53 -4.04
N VAL A 260 -9.91 -1.84 -4.63
CA VAL A 260 -8.49 -2.10 -4.40
C VAL A 260 -8.12 -1.84 -2.93
N GLU A 261 -8.59 -0.73 -2.35
CA GLU A 261 -8.35 -0.42 -0.94
C GLU A 261 -9.06 -1.42 -0.01
N MET A 262 -10.28 -1.87 -0.35
CA MET A 262 -10.96 -2.92 0.40
C MET A 262 -10.15 -4.21 0.49
N ALA A 263 -9.60 -4.66 -0.66
CA ALA A 263 -8.70 -5.80 -0.71
C ALA A 263 -7.41 -5.54 0.09
N GLY A 264 -6.84 -4.33 -0.03
CA GLY A 264 -5.65 -3.91 0.70
C GLY A 264 -5.81 -4.02 2.22
N HIS A 265 -6.91 -3.49 2.77
CA HIS A 265 -7.19 -3.58 4.21
C HIS A 265 -7.33 -5.03 4.70
N ILE A 266 -7.99 -5.90 3.92
CA ILE A 266 -8.15 -7.31 4.28
C ILE A 266 -6.80 -8.03 4.26
N ILE A 267 -6.03 -7.85 3.18
CA ILE A 267 -4.70 -8.45 3.01
C ILE A 267 -3.77 -8.00 4.13
N MET A 268 -3.68 -6.69 4.39
CA MET A 268 -2.83 -6.15 5.47
C MET A 268 -3.29 -6.64 6.86
N GLY A 269 -4.59 -6.80 7.08
CA GLY A 269 -5.13 -7.38 8.31
C GLY A 269 -4.75 -8.84 8.51
N TYR A 270 -4.82 -9.67 7.45
CA TYR A 270 -4.35 -11.06 7.51
C TYR A 270 -2.85 -11.15 7.73
N LEU A 271 -2.06 -10.34 7.03
CA LEU A 271 -0.60 -10.35 7.18
C LEU A 271 -0.18 -9.95 8.61
N LEU A 272 -0.79 -8.91 9.18
CA LEU A 272 -0.55 -8.54 10.59
C LEU A 272 -1.00 -9.62 11.57
N LEU A 273 -2.12 -10.29 11.29
CA LEU A 273 -2.59 -11.39 12.12
C LEU A 273 -1.59 -12.56 12.12
N LEU A 274 -1.00 -12.87 10.96
CA LEU A 274 0.04 -13.88 10.81
C LEU A 274 1.37 -13.46 11.46
N ASP A 275 1.71 -12.18 11.43
CA ASP A 275 2.86 -11.66 12.17
C ASP A 275 2.63 -11.74 13.69
N THR A 276 1.39 -11.53 14.15
CA THR A 276 1.02 -11.68 15.57
C THR A 276 1.11 -13.12 16.04
N GLU A 277 0.77 -14.09 15.18
CA GLU A 277 0.97 -15.51 15.44
C GLU A 277 2.45 -15.86 15.65
N ARG A 278 3.34 -15.19 14.90
CA ARG A 278 4.79 -15.39 15.00
C ARG A 278 5.39 -14.65 16.19
N ASP A 279 4.84 -13.47 16.51
CA ASP A 279 5.37 -12.56 17.54
C ASP A 279 4.26 -11.66 18.11
N ASP A 280 3.95 -11.86 19.39
CA ASP A 280 2.85 -11.15 20.07
C ASP A 280 3.06 -9.62 20.16
N ARG A 281 4.27 -9.11 19.90
CA ARG A 281 4.53 -7.66 19.85
C ARG A 281 3.68 -6.92 18.81
N PHE A 282 3.16 -7.62 17.81
CA PHE A 282 2.26 -7.03 16.80
C PHE A 282 0.79 -7.03 17.20
N ARG A 283 0.40 -7.69 18.30
CA ARG A 283 -1.01 -7.85 18.70
C ARG A 283 -1.76 -6.53 18.78
N THR A 284 -1.19 -5.52 19.42
CA THR A 284 -1.83 -4.20 19.56
C THR A 284 -2.09 -3.55 18.20
N SER A 285 -1.08 -3.57 17.31
CA SER A 285 -1.22 -3.04 15.95
C SER A 285 -2.27 -3.80 15.16
N THR A 286 -2.32 -5.13 15.29
CA THR A 286 -3.30 -5.99 14.62
C THR A 286 -4.72 -5.69 15.09
N GLU A 287 -4.95 -5.56 16.40
CA GLU A 287 -6.27 -5.22 16.92
C GLU A 287 -6.76 -3.86 16.44
N ILE A 288 -5.89 -2.85 16.49
CA ILE A 288 -6.21 -1.49 16.03
C ILE A 288 -6.45 -1.49 14.53
N TYR A 289 -5.56 -2.10 13.75
CA TYR A 289 -5.62 -2.09 12.29
C TYR A 289 -6.85 -2.82 11.76
N ILE A 290 -7.20 -3.99 12.30
CA ILE A 290 -8.39 -4.74 11.86
C ILE A 290 -9.68 -3.96 12.15
N ARG A 291 -9.78 -3.29 13.31
CA ARG A 291 -10.92 -2.42 13.62
C ARG A 291 -11.01 -1.24 12.65
N TYR A 292 -9.89 -0.57 12.39
CA TYR A 292 -9.78 0.52 11.42
C TYR A 292 -10.15 0.05 10.00
N GLY A 293 -9.51 -1.01 9.50
CA GLY A 293 -9.76 -1.57 8.16
C GLY A 293 -11.20 -2.03 7.96
N ARG A 294 -11.83 -2.59 9.00
CA ARG A 294 -13.26 -2.94 8.96
C ARG A 294 -14.14 -1.70 8.75
N ALA A 295 -13.87 -0.61 9.47
CA ALA A 295 -14.63 0.63 9.33
C ALA A 295 -14.45 1.25 7.93
N GLU A 296 -13.21 1.27 7.45
CA GLU A 296 -12.85 1.73 6.11
C GLU A 296 -13.53 0.91 5.00
N ASN A 297 -13.54 -0.42 5.12
CA ASN A 297 -14.22 -1.29 4.15
C ASN A 297 -15.72 -1.06 4.15
N LYS A 298 -16.33 -0.95 5.34
CA LYS A 298 -17.76 -0.71 5.45
C LYS A 298 -18.18 0.62 4.81
N ALA A 299 -17.40 1.69 5.03
CA ALA A 299 -17.66 2.98 4.39
C ALA A 299 -17.60 2.89 2.85
N ARG A 300 -16.66 2.11 2.30
CA ARG A 300 -16.53 1.89 0.85
C ARG A 300 -17.67 1.06 0.28
N ALA A 301 -18.03 -0.04 0.95
CA ALA A 301 -19.16 -0.89 0.58
C ALA A 301 -20.48 -0.12 0.62
N GLU A 302 -20.70 0.69 1.66
CA GLU A 302 -21.87 1.55 1.79
C GLU A 302 -21.94 2.58 0.66
N TYR A 303 -20.82 3.24 0.35
CA TYR A 303 -20.77 4.20 -0.76
C TYR A 303 -21.13 3.53 -2.09
N ILE A 304 -20.56 2.36 -2.38
CA ILE A 304 -20.85 1.63 -3.62
C ILE A 304 -22.31 1.21 -3.69
N SER A 305 -22.89 0.74 -2.59
CA SER A 305 -24.26 0.23 -2.55
C SER A 305 -25.32 1.32 -2.72
N ASN A 306 -24.98 2.57 -2.36
CA ASN A 306 -25.86 3.73 -2.49
C ASN A 306 -25.51 4.63 -3.70
N PHE A 307 -24.67 4.14 -4.61
CA PHE A 307 -24.29 4.85 -5.83
C PHE A 307 -24.92 4.13 -7.04
N SER A 308 -25.40 4.90 -8.01
CA SER A 308 -25.99 4.40 -9.25
C SER A 308 -25.19 4.87 -10.46
N ILE A 309 -25.33 4.18 -11.59
CA ILE A 309 -24.62 4.55 -12.82
C ILE A 309 -24.93 5.98 -13.29
N ASN A 310 -26.15 6.48 -13.03
CA ASN A 310 -26.55 7.84 -13.39
C ASN A 310 -25.77 8.89 -12.59
N ASP A 311 -25.33 8.54 -11.38
CA ASP A 311 -24.61 9.48 -10.50
C ASP A 311 -23.21 9.82 -11.03
N LEU A 312 -22.67 9.03 -11.99
CA LEU A 312 -21.45 9.38 -12.71
C LEU A 312 -21.55 10.74 -13.40
N GLY A 313 -22.75 11.11 -13.85
CA GLY A 313 -23.00 12.40 -14.49
C GLY A 313 -22.62 13.60 -13.62
N PHE A 314 -22.72 13.48 -12.29
CA PHE A 314 -22.37 14.55 -11.36
C PHE A 314 -20.86 14.82 -11.26
N PHE A 315 -20.01 13.87 -11.70
CA PHE A 315 -18.56 13.97 -11.61
C PHE A 315 -17.90 14.37 -12.93
N LYS A 316 -18.66 14.36 -14.04
CA LYS A 316 -18.15 14.77 -15.34
C LYS A 316 -18.12 16.29 -15.40
N PRO A 317 -17.01 16.91 -15.85
CA PRO A 317 -16.97 18.35 -16.07
C PRO A 317 -18.01 18.72 -17.14
N ASN A 318 -18.77 19.79 -16.88
CA ASN A 318 -19.68 20.40 -17.86
C ASN A 318 -18.91 20.98 -19.05
#